data_AF-A0A813DVL1-F1
#
_entry.id   AF-A0A813DVL1-F1
#
_cell.length_a   1.000
_cell.length_b   1.000
_cell.length_c   1.000
_cell.angle_alpha   90.00
_cell.angle_beta   90.00
_cell.angle_gamma   90.00
#
_symmetry.space_group_name_H-M   'P 1'
#
loop_
_entity.id
_entity.type
_entity.pdbx_description
1 polymer ?
#
loop_
_entity_poly.entity_id
_entity_poly.type
_entity_poly.pdbx_seq_one_letter_code
_entity_poly.pdbx_strand_id
1 'polypeptide(L)'
;ANAEAAGATAFLIYDTADPTVIELLALSGSSRKLNIPGFMISKAQGQALASRLQAAEALKVYCQWKPVKVWFDMPASSNMTNDTLQISNHGDANMYWLPQVRRWFAPTDKIYEASVGPSPPPFSGATIFPLLYDGSVVARNGASRISLPFTFPLYLTFFQQAWVSTNGAIVLDPNFVAGSDSSATLGVTDGANAVVAGLWDNLVCSFCEITTKEPLTGGDGVGVTAVRYENMSFYKSGAVNNAGDGPLTFEVWLYQDGRVLVNVLVFPASAASRSSLQMGLE
;
A
#
# COMPACT_ATOMS: atom_id res chain seq x y z
N ALA A 1 -8.96 18.94 -35.15
CA ALA A 1 -8.47 20.30 -35.48
C ALA A 1 -9.64 21.27 -35.62
N ASN A 2 -10.63 21.00 -36.48
CA ASN A 2 -11.78 21.90 -36.64
C ASN A 2 -12.62 22.04 -35.35
N ALA A 3 -12.90 20.94 -34.66
CA ALA A 3 -13.63 20.98 -33.39
C ALA A 3 -12.91 21.84 -32.32
N GLU A 4 -11.59 21.64 -32.18
CA GLU A 4 -10.74 22.44 -31.29
C GLU A 4 -10.73 23.92 -31.69
N ALA A 5 -10.59 24.24 -32.98
CA ALA A 5 -10.67 25.61 -33.47
C ALA A 5 -12.04 26.27 -33.22
N ALA A 6 -13.09 25.47 -33.06
CA ALA A 6 -14.43 25.91 -32.68
C ALA A 6 -14.65 26.00 -31.14
N GLY A 7 -13.61 25.79 -30.34
CA GLY A 7 -13.67 25.87 -28.88
C GLY A 7 -14.22 24.62 -28.19
N ALA A 8 -14.30 23.47 -28.87
CA ALA A 8 -14.68 22.22 -28.23
C ALA A 8 -13.62 21.80 -27.21
N THR A 9 -14.06 21.25 -26.07
CA THR A 9 -13.17 20.71 -25.02
C THR A 9 -12.91 19.21 -25.16
N ALA A 10 -13.70 18.53 -25.99
CA ALA A 10 -13.56 17.13 -26.38
C ALA A 10 -14.34 16.90 -27.68
N PHE A 11 -14.14 15.76 -28.33
CA PHE A 11 -15.01 15.33 -29.44
C PHE A 11 -15.37 13.85 -29.33
N LEU A 12 -16.57 13.52 -29.77
CA LEU A 12 -17.08 12.14 -29.90
C LEU A 12 -17.07 11.75 -31.38
N ILE A 13 -16.61 10.55 -31.68
CA ILE A 13 -16.68 9.95 -33.01
C ILE A 13 -17.42 8.63 -32.90
N TYR A 14 -18.32 8.40 -33.84
CA TYR A 14 -18.83 7.07 -34.15
C TYR A 14 -18.63 6.85 -35.65
N ASP A 15 -18.34 5.62 -36.03
CA ASP A 15 -18.22 5.24 -37.43
C ASP A 15 -19.55 4.64 -37.93
N THR A 16 -19.65 4.53 -39.25
CA THR A 16 -20.71 3.85 -39.99
C THR A 16 -20.80 2.35 -39.72
N ALA A 17 -19.75 1.76 -39.14
CA ALA A 17 -19.69 0.40 -38.62
C ALA A 17 -19.13 0.40 -37.18
N ASP A 18 -19.42 -0.64 -36.40
CA ASP A 18 -18.78 -0.77 -35.08
C ASP A 18 -17.28 -1.05 -35.25
N PRO A 19 -16.40 -0.32 -34.54
CA PRO A 19 -14.96 -0.53 -34.64
C PRO A 19 -14.61 -1.91 -34.07
N THR A 20 -14.04 -2.77 -34.90
CA THR A 20 -13.52 -4.09 -34.48
C THR A 20 -12.07 -4.01 -34.03
N VAL A 21 -11.34 -2.99 -34.49
CA VAL A 21 -9.97 -2.68 -34.11
C VAL A 21 -9.92 -1.18 -33.78
N ILE A 22 -9.46 -0.85 -32.58
CA ILE A 22 -9.22 0.54 -32.18
C ILE A 22 -7.76 0.83 -32.43
N GLU A 23 -7.47 1.44 -33.58
CA GLU A 23 -6.16 2.01 -33.84
C GLU A 23 -6.09 3.45 -33.33
N LEU A 24 -4.88 3.94 -33.07
CA LEU A 24 -4.66 5.36 -32.82
C LEU A 24 -5.29 6.15 -33.98
N LEU A 25 -6.17 7.10 -33.65
CA LEU A 25 -6.71 8.05 -34.62
C LEU A 25 -5.54 8.61 -35.43
N ALA A 26 -5.44 8.18 -36.69
CA ALA A 26 -4.33 8.55 -37.55
C ALA A 26 -4.33 10.08 -37.67
N LEU A 27 -3.36 10.73 -37.01
CA LEU A 27 -3.06 12.12 -37.26
C LEU A 27 -2.45 12.16 -38.66
N SER A 28 -3.29 12.40 -39.66
CA SER A 28 -2.92 12.36 -41.07
C SER A 28 -1.86 13.42 -41.35
N GLY A 29 -0.58 13.01 -41.35
CA GLY A 29 0.59 13.73 -41.90
C GLY A 29 0.82 15.16 -41.40
N SER A 30 0.00 15.68 -40.51
CA SER A 30 0.04 17.03 -40.00
C SER A 30 0.77 17.00 -38.67
N SER A 31 1.84 17.77 -38.58
CA SER A 31 2.61 18.00 -37.36
C SER A 31 1.78 18.59 -36.20
N ARG A 32 0.50 18.90 -36.45
CA ARG A 32 -0.40 19.50 -35.49
C ARG A 32 -0.98 18.42 -34.57
N LYS A 33 -0.41 18.35 -33.36
CA LYS A 33 -1.00 17.64 -32.23
C LYS A 33 -2.34 18.28 -31.88
N LEU A 34 -3.32 17.45 -31.50
CA LEU A 34 -4.60 17.92 -30.95
C LEU A 34 -4.44 18.07 -29.43
N ASN A 35 -4.97 19.15 -28.87
CA ASN A 35 -4.93 19.41 -27.42
C ASN A 35 -6.20 18.96 -26.70
N ILE A 36 -7.22 18.51 -27.45
CA ILE A 36 -8.48 18.03 -26.90
C ILE A 36 -8.65 16.52 -27.12
N PRO A 37 -9.19 15.78 -26.13
CA PRO A 37 -9.40 14.34 -26.26
C PRO A 37 -10.48 13.98 -27.27
N GLY A 38 -10.25 12.86 -27.96
CA GLY A 38 -11.23 12.19 -28.81
C GLY A 38 -11.75 10.92 -28.14
N PHE A 39 -13.06 10.71 -28.21
CA PHE A 39 -13.73 9.52 -27.68
C PHE A 39 -14.44 8.78 -28.81
N MET A 40 -14.13 7.50 -28.96
CA MET A 40 -14.85 6.63 -29.88
C MET A 40 -15.98 5.92 -29.14
N ILE A 41 -17.18 5.95 -29.69
CA ILE A 41 -18.36 5.26 -29.16
C ILE A 41 -18.90 4.27 -30.19
N SER A 42 -19.75 3.33 -29.76
CA SER A 42 -20.35 2.38 -30.69
C SER A 42 -21.25 3.09 -31.70
N LYS A 43 -21.46 2.46 -32.86
CA LYS A 43 -22.38 2.95 -33.89
C LYS A 43 -23.78 3.17 -33.31
N ALA A 44 -24.28 2.20 -32.53
CA ALA A 44 -25.59 2.29 -31.91
C ALA A 44 -25.72 3.51 -30.97
N GLN A 45 -24.70 3.76 -30.14
CA GLN A 45 -24.66 4.92 -29.25
C GLN A 45 -24.56 6.24 -30.02
N GLY A 46 -23.72 6.28 -31.06
CA GLY A 46 -23.56 7.45 -31.92
C GLY A 46 -24.82 7.82 -32.69
N GLN A 47 -25.50 6.83 -33.28
CA GLN A 47 -26.79 7.02 -33.94
C GLN A 47 -27.86 7.51 -32.96
N ALA A 48 -27.91 6.97 -31.75
CA ALA A 48 -28.85 7.42 -30.73
C ALA A 48 -28.61 8.90 -30.33
N LEU A 49 -27.34 9.30 -30.14
CA LEU A 49 -26.98 10.70 -29.88
C LEU A 49 -27.32 11.62 -31.07
N ALA A 50 -26.99 11.19 -32.29
CA ALA A 50 -27.26 11.96 -33.50
C ALA A 50 -28.76 12.22 -33.69
N SER A 51 -29.62 11.21 -33.51
CA SER A 51 -31.08 11.35 -33.60
C SER A 51 -31.64 12.35 -32.58
N ARG A 52 -31.11 12.35 -31.35
CA ARG A 52 -31.51 13.30 -30.30
C ARG A 52 -31.07 14.73 -30.63
N LEU A 53 -29.85 14.90 -31.14
CA LEU A 53 -29.36 16.21 -31.61
C LEU A 53 -30.17 16.73 -32.80
N GLN A 54 -30.57 15.87 -33.74
CA GLN A 54 -31.45 16.23 -34.86
C GLN A 54 -32.85 16.65 -34.40
N ALA A 55 -33.32 16.09 -33.28
CA ALA A 55 -34.55 16.52 -32.61
C ALA A 55 -34.37 17.83 -31.79
N ALA A 56 -33.25 18.54 -31.97
CA ALA A 56 -32.89 19.77 -31.26
C ALA A 56 -32.82 19.62 -29.73
N GLU A 57 -32.54 18.42 -29.23
CA GLU A 57 -32.39 18.19 -27.81
C GLU A 57 -31.05 18.72 -27.28
N ALA A 58 -31.08 19.41 -26.13
CA ALA A 58 -29.87 19.84 -25.44
C ALA A 58 -29.30 18.67 -24.60
N LEU A 59 -28.19 18.10 -25.07
CA LEU A 59 -27.56 16.95 -24.41
C LEU A 59 -26.35 17.38 -23.57
N LYS A 60 -26.27 16.84 -22.35
CA LYS A 60 -25.04 16.87 -21.53
C LYS A 60 -24.32 15.54 -21.67
N VAL A 61 -23.07 15.59 -22.10
CA VAL A 61 -22.20 14.41 -22.21
C VAL A 61 -21.05 14.55 -21.23
N TYR A 62 -20.82 13.49 -20.45
CA TYR A 62 -19.63 13.38 -19.60
C TYR A 62 -18.63 12.47 -20.30
N CYS A 63 -17.46 13.02 -20.61
CA CYS A 63 -16.37 12.27 -21.21
C CYS A 63 -15.27 12.07 -20.17
N GLN A 64 -14.96 10.82 -19.86
CA GLN A 64 -13.92 10.46 -18.89
C GLN A 64 -12.95 9.47 -19.54
N TRP A 65 -11.66 9.77 -19.50
CA TRP A 65 -10.63 8.79 -19.82
C TRP A 65 -10.37 7.87 -18.61
N LYS A 66 -10.04 6.61 -18.87
CA LYS A 66 -9.41 5.79 -17.82
C LYS A 66 -8.04 6.39 -17.48
N PRO A 67 -7.56 6.26 -16.23
CA PRO A 67 -6.22 6.69 -15.87
C PRO A 67 -5.19 6.15 -16.86
N VAL A 68 -4.38 7.03 -17.44
CA VAL A 68 -3.24 6.62 -18.26
C VAL A 68 -2.23 5.99 -17.32
N LYS A 69 -1.98 4.69 -17.49
CA LYS A 69 -0.92 3.99 -16.76
C LYS A 69 0.37 4.11 -17.57
N VAL A 70 1.29 4.92 -17.07
CA VAL A 70 2.65 5.00 -17.62
C VAL A 70 3.53 4.06 -16.82
N TRP A 71 4.12 3.08 -17.49
CA TRP A 71 5.10 2.17 -16.90
C TRP A 71 6.47 2.54 -17.44
N PHE A 72 7.46 2.59 -16.57
CA PHE A 72 8.86 2.71 -16.93
C PHE A 72 9.64 1.70 -16.09
N ASP A 73 10.55 0.99 -16.75
CA ASP A 73 11.47 0.11 -16.04
C ASP A 73 12.56 0.99 -15.42
N MET A 74 12.70 0.90 -14.10
CA MET A 74 13.86 1.50 -13.43
C MET A 74 15.12 0.73 -13.89
N PRO A 75 16.24 1.42 -14.15
CA PRO A 75 17.49 0.73 -14.45
C PRO A 75 17.85 -0.24 -13.30
N ALA A 76 18.31 -1.44 -13.65
CA ALA A 76 18.58 -2.53 -12.69
C ALA A 76 19.61 -2.17 -11.60
N SER A 77 20.38 -1.10 -11.81
CA SER A 77 21.31 -0.55 -10.84
C SER A 77 21.54 0.93 -11.14
N SER A 78 20.75 1.84 -10.55
CA SER A 78 21.24 3.21 -10.35
C SER A 78 21.91 3.28 -8.99
N ASN A 79 23.16 3.71 -8.99
CA ASN A 79 23.90 4.03 -7.77
C ASN A 79 23.06 5.12 -7.10
N MET A 80 22.45 4.83 -5.93
CA MET A 80 21.50 5.65 -5.18
C MET A 80 21.66 7.16 -5.37
N THR A 81 21.17 7.67 -6.49
CA THR A 81 21.15 9.08 -6.84
C THR A 81 19.69 9.38 -7.05
N ASN A 82 19.27 10.57 -6.61
CA ASN A 82 17.89 11.01 -6.73
C ASN A 82 17.53 11.12 -8.22
N ASP A 83 17.06 10.02 -8.80
CA ASP A 83 16.57 9.99 -10.17
C ASP A 83 15.27 10.78 -10.23
N THR A 84 15.24 11.80 -11.08
CA THR A 84 14.04 12.64 -11.27
C THR A 84 13.33 12.20 -12.54
N LEU A 85 12.12 11.68 -12.41
CA LEU A 85 11.22 11.46 -13.54
C LEU A 85 10.40 12.73 -13.79
N GLN A 86 10.68 13.43 -14.89
CA GLN A 86 9.84 14.54 -15.32
C GLN A 86 8.65 14.02 -16.13
N ILE A 87 7.44 14.22 -15.60
CA ILE A 87 6.19 13.96 -16.30
C ILE A 87 5.54 15.31 -16.61
N SER A 88 5.41 15.63 -17.91
CA SER A 88 4.75 16.85 -18.37
C SER A 88 3.47 16.52 -19.14
N ASN A 89 2.38 17.19 -18.79
CA ASN A 89 1.19 17.21 -19.63
C ASN A 89 1.38 18.23 -20.75
N HIS A 90 1.32 17.78 -22.00
CA HIS A 90 1.40 18.65 -23.18
C HIS A 90 0.02 19.03 -23.74
N GLY A 91 -1.08 18.65 -23.10
CA GLY A 91 -2.44 19.05 -23.46
C GLY A 91 -2.99 20.17 -22.57
N ASP A 92 -4.08 20.78 -23.02
CA ASP A 92 -4.71 21.94 -22.35
C ASP A 92 -5.68 21.54 -21.22
N ALA A 93 -5.92 20.24 -21.04
CA ALA A 93 -6.80 19.71 -20.01
C ALA A 93 -6.00 19.34 -18.76
N ASN A 94 -6.46 19.78 -17.58
CA ASN A 94 -5.84 19.38 -16.31
C ASN A 94 -5.89 17.86 -16.13
N MET A 95 -4.72 17.25 -15.96
CA MET A 95 -4.58 15.84 -15.60
C MET A 95 -4.17 15.72 -14.14
N TYR A 96 -4.90 14.90 -13.39
CA TYR A 96 -4.47 14.48 -12.06
C TYR A 96 -3.58 13.25 -12.21
N TRP A 97 -2.32 13.40 -11.81
CA TRP A 97 -1.34 12.32 -11.85
C TRP A 97 -1.36 11.58 -10.51
N LEU A 98 -1.53 10.26 -10.57
CA LEU A 98 -1.37 9.39 -9.40
C LEU A 98 -0.10 8.55 -9.61
N PRO A 99 1.04 8.95 -9.03
CA PRO A 99 2.24 8.13 -9.11
C PRO A 99 2.02 6.84 -8.30
N GLN A 100 2.28 5.70 -8.92
CA GLN A 100 2.32 4.40 -8.26
C GLN A 100 3.68 3.76 -8.52
N VAL A 101 4.43 3.50 -7.46
CA VAL A 101 5.68 2.75 -7.55
C VAL A 101 5.35 1.30 -7.21
N ARG A 102 5.43 0.41 -8.20
CA ARG A 102 5.30 -1.03 -7.98
C ARG A 102 6.69 -1.63 -8.06
N ARG A 103 7.37 -1.75 -6.92
CA ARG A 103 8.68 -2.40 -6.85
C ARG A 103 8.49 -3.83 -6.36
N TRP A 104 9.18 -4.77 -7.01
CA TRP A 104 9.46 -6.06 -6.39
C TRP A 104 10.66 -5.84 -5.49
N PHE A 105 10.50 -6.01 -4.19
CA PHE A 105 11.61 -5.85 -3.26
C PHE A 105 12.53 -7.07 -3.36
N ALA A 106 13.81 -6.85 -3.64
CA ALA A 106 14.82 -7.87 -3.44
C ALA A 106 15.29 -7.81 -1.97
N PRO A 107 15.68 -8.94 -1.35
CA PRO A 107 16.25 -8.96 0.00
C PRO A 107 17.49 -8.05 0.19
N THR A 108 18.09 -7.57 -0.90
CA THR A 108 19.25 -6.68 -0.92
C THR A 108 18.90 -5.20 -0.96
N ASP A 109 17.63 -4.84 -1.15
CA ASP A 109 17.20 -3.45 -1.22
C ASP A 109 17.29 -2.80 0.17
N LYS A 110 18.12 -1.76 0.29
CA LYS A 110 18.27 -0.98 1.53
C LYS A 110 17.21 0.11 1.53
N ILE A 111 16.03 -0.16 2.11
CA ILE A 111 14.87 0.72 1.89
C ILE A 111 14.60 1.68 3.05
N TYR A 112 15.23 1.51 4.21
CA TYR A 112 15.00 2.42 5.34
C TYR A 112 16.29 2.69 6.11
N GLU A 113 16.55 3.97 6.40
CA GLU A 113 17.58 4.37 7.35
C GLU A 113 17.02 4.16 8.76
N ALA A 114 17.51 3.12 9.44
CA ALA A 114 17.24 2.92 10.85
C ALA A 114 18.00 4.00 11.64
N SER A 115 17.31 5.07 12.05
CA SER A 115 17.89 6.03 12.98
C SER A 115 17.76 5.54 14.41
N VAL A 116 18.87 5.46 15.15
CA VAL A 116 18.83 5.22 16.59
C VAL A 116 18.43 6.53 17.27
N GLY A 117 17.16 6.64 17.64
CA GLY A 117 16.62 7.77 18.41
C GLY A 117 16.72 7.53 19.93
N PRO A 118 16.49 8.58 20.74
CA PRO A 118 16.32 8.39 22.18
C PRO A 118 15.17 7.41 22.46
N SER A 119 15.31 6.60 23.52
CA SER A 119 14.30 5.62 23.91
C SER A 119 12.93 6.32 24.06
N PRO A 120 11.86 5.79 23.44
CA PRO A 120 10.53 6.34 23.63
C PRO A 120 10.12 6.29 25.11
N PRO A 121 9.20 7.18 25.55
CA PRO A 121 8.70 7.13 26.92
C PRO A 121 8.11 5.76 27.25
N PRO A 122 8.20 5.31 28.52
CA PRO A 122 7.82 3.97 28.93
C PRO A 122 6.35 3.64 28.59
N PHE A 123 6.13 2.40 28.16
CA PHE A 123 4.84 1.83 27.79
C PHE A 123 3.94 1.58 29.03
N SER A 124 3.53 2.65 29.73
CA SER A 124 2.67 2.56 30.93
C SER A 124 1.18 2.69 30.60
N GLY A 125 0.31 1.84 31.16
CA GLY A 125 -1.15 1.92 30.97
C GLY A 125 -1.68 1.26 29.69
N ALA A 126 -1.02 0.20 29.23
CA ALA A 126 -1.42 -0.55 28.05
C ALA A 126 -2.61 -1.50 28.32
N THR A 127 -3.43 -1.73 27.29
CA THR A 127 -4.43 -2.79 27.31
C THR A 127 -3.76 -4.08 26.84
N ILE A 128 -3.69 -5.06 27.73
CA ILE A 128 -3.22 -6.40 27.39
C ILE A 128 -4.30 -7.05 26.54
N PHE A 129 -3.95 -7.48 25.32
CA PHE A 129 -4.85 -8.34 24.56
C PHE A 129 -4.68 -9.76 25.07
N PRO A 130 -5.73 -10.38 25.62
CA PRO A 130 -5.74 -11.83 25.75
C PRO A 130 -5.89 -12.39 24.34
N LEU A 131 -4.80 -12.46 23.58
CA LEU A 131 -4.67 -13.47 22.56
C LEU A 131 -4.69 -14.77 23.35
N LEU A 132 -5.86 -15.39 23.45
CA LEU A 132 -6.08 -16.61 24.20
C LEU A 132 -5.08 -17.65 23.70
N TYR A 133 -3.99 -17.80 24.44
CA TYR A 133 -3.10 -18.94 24.35
C TYR A 133 -3.92 -20.12 24.86
N ASP A 134 -4.58 -20.86 23.96
CA ASP A 134 -5.40 -22.01 24.35
C ASP A 134 -4.55 -23.24 24.73
N GLY A 135 -3.23 -23.09 24.77
CA GLY A 135 -2.28 -24.15 25.12
C GLY A 135 -2.15 -25.26 24.08
N SER A 136 -2.88 -25.22 22.97
CA SER A 136 -2.94 -26.32 21.99
C SER A 136 -2.25 -26.03 20.67
N VAL A 137 -1.91 -24.78 20.37
CA VAL A 137 -1.19 -24.42 19.14
C VAL A 137 -0.21 -23.30 19.44
N VAL A 138 1.07 -23.49 19.10
CA VAL A 138 2.03 -22.38 18.96
C VAL A 138 1.33 -21.34 18.11
N ALA A 139 0.98 -20.18 18.67
CA ALA A 139 0.23 -19.17 17.95
C ALA A 139 1.16 -18.55 16.90
N ARG A 140 1.40 -19.24 15.79
CA ARG A 140 2.09 -18.72 14.61
C ARG A 140 1.14 -17.82 13.81
N ASN A 141 -0.15 -18.15 13.87
CA ASN A 141 -1.15 -17.70 12.91
C ASN A 141 -2.33 -16.97 13.58
N GLY A 142 -2.21 -16.68 14.87
CA GLY A 142 -3.24 -15.93 15.58
C GLY A 142 -3.18 -14.48 15.15
N ALA A 143 -4.32 -13.87 14.88
CA ALA A 143 -4.41 -12.43 14.72
C ALA A 143 -5.66 -11.91 15.42
N SER A 144 -5.54 -10.75 16.06
CA SER A 144 -6.67 -10.04 16.65
C SER A 144 -6.87 -8.70 15.99
N ARG A 145 -8.12 -8.31 15.80
CA ARG A 145 -8.47 -7.01 15.21
C ARG A 145 -8.47 -5.95 16.29
N ILE A 146 -7.85 -4.82 16.00
CA ILE A 146 -7.83 -3.63 16.84
C ILE A 146 -8.52 -2.48 16.10
N SER A 147 -9.17 -1.60 16.85
CA SER A 147 -9.61 -0.30 16.31
C SER A 147 -8.48 0.69 16.48
N LEU A 148 -8.25 1.52 15.48
CA LEU A 148 -7.33 2.65 15.54
C LEU A 148 -8.12 3.90 15.99
N PRO A 149 -7.53 4.81 16.76
CA PRO A 149 -8.22 5.95 17.34
C PRO A 149 -8.28 7.13 16.35
N PHE A 150 -7.63 6.96 15.21
CA PHE A 150 -7.57 7.87 14.08
C PHE A 150 -7.55 7.06 12.78
N THR A 151 -7.74 7.75 11.67
CA THR A 151 -7.61 7.15 10.35
C THR A 151 -6.13 7.10 9.97
N PHE A 152 -5.56 5.90 9.91
CA PHE A 152 -4.17 5.67 9.53
C PHE A 152 -4.01 5.57 8.01
N PRO A 153 -3.21 6.43 7.36
CA PRO A 153 -2.96 6.35 5.93
C PRO A 153 -1.80 5.39 5.62
N LEU A 154 -2.05 4.39 4.76
CA LEU A 154 -1.01 3.52 4.19
C LEU A 154 -1.38 3.16 2.73
N TYR A 155 -0.41 3.24 1.82
CA TYR A 155 -0.61 3.02 0.37
C TYR A 155 -1.83 3.71 -0.22
N LEU A 156 -2.00 5.00 0.10
CA LEU A 156 -3.10 5.84 -0.38
C LEU A 156 -4.49 5.35 0.04
N THR A 157 -4.55 4.40 0.99
CA THR A 157 -5.76 3.90 1.61
C THR A 157 -5.80 4.34 3.07
N PHE A 158 -7.00 4.48 3.59
CA PHE A 158 -7.28 4.99 4.92
C PHE A 158 -7.90 3.89 5.77
N PHE A 159 -7.23 3.53 6.85
CA PHE A 159 -7.61 2.43 7.71
C PHE A 159 -8.02 2.95 9.08
N GLN A 160 -9.11 2.44 9.63
CA GLN A 160 -9.54 2.73 11.00
C GLN A 160 -9.34 1.53 11.93
N GLN A 161 -8.82 0.43 11.38
CA GLN A 161 -8.69 -0.85 12.05
C GLN A 161 -7.49 -1.58 11.46
N ALA A 162 -6.86 -2.40 12.28
CA ALA A 162 -5.73 -3.23 11.89
C ALA A 162 -5.86 -4.61 12.52
N TRP A 163 -5.20 -5.60 11.95
CA TRP A 163 -5.04 -6.92 12.55
C TRP A 163 -3.64 -7.05 13.09
N VAL A 164 -3.51 -7.35 14.38
CA VAL A 164 -2.24 -7.60 15.04
C VAL A 164 -2.02 -9.10 15.09
N SER A 165 -1.02 -9.57 14.35
CA SER A 165 -0.69 -10.98 14.20
C SER A 165 0.41 -11.42 15.18
N THR A 166 0.35 -12.68 15.61
CA THR A 166 1.34 -13.32 16.49
C THR A 166 2.68 -13.64 15.80
N ASN A 167 2.81 -13.32 14.51
CA ASN A 167 4.09 -13.35 13.77
C ASN A 167 4.75 -11.96 13.67
N GLY A 168 4.29 -10.96 14.40
CA GLY A 168 4.90 -9.61 14.40
C GLY A 168 4.46 -8.69 13.27
N ALA A 169 3.47 -9.10 12.47
CA ALA A 169 2.86 -8.27 11.45
C ALA A 169 1.63 -7.50 11.97
N ILE A 170 1.45 -6.29 11.47
CA ILE A 170 0.23 -5.52 11.55
C ILE A 170 -0.36 -5.45 10.14
N VAL A 171 -1.50 -6.10 9.94
CA VAL A 171 -2.18 -6.20 8.64
C VAL A 171 -3.28 -5.14 8.55
N LEU A 172 -3.20 -4.30 7.53
CA LEU A 172 -4.13 -3.22 7.24
C LEU A 172 -4.96 -3.62 6.02
N ASP A 173 -5.87 -4.56 6.23
CA ASP A 173 -6.76 -5.05 5.18
C ASP A 173 -8.13 -5.40 5.78
N PRO A 174 -9.21 -4.75 5.31
CA PRO A 174 -10.55 -5.01 5.82
C PRO A 174 -11.07 -6.42 5.49
N ASN A 175 -10.50 -7.08 4.47
CA ASN A 175 -10.90 -8.41 4.00
C ASN A 175 -10.00 -9.52 4.53
N PHE A 176 -9.02 -9.18 5.37
CA PHE A 176 -8.09 -10.15 5.93
C PHE A 176 -8.81 -11.20 6.82
N VAL A 177 -8.42 -12.46 6.65
CA VAL A 177 -8.91 -13.61 7.42
C VAL A 177 -7.78 -14.13 8.31
N ALA A 178 -7.96 -14.05 9.62
CA ALA A 178 -7.00 -14.58 10.59
C ALA A 178 -6.86 -16.11 10.48
N GLY A 179 -5.66 -16.65 10.74
CA GLY A 179 -5.44 -18.10 10.84
C GLY A 179 -4.43 -18.72 9.87
N SER A 180 -3.76 -17.95 9.00
CA SER A 180 -2.72 -18.46 8.09
C SER A 180 -1.32 -17.88 8.38
N ASP A 181 -0.26 -18.69 8.26
CA ASP A 181 1.14 -18.25 8.35
C ASP A 181 1.49 -17.24 7.25
N SER A 182 0.77 -17.29 6.13
CA SER A 182 0.89 -16.38 4.98
C SER A 182 0.15 -15.06 5.14
N SER A 183 -0.36 -14.76 6.34
CA SER A 183 -1.19 -13.58 6.61
C SER A 183 -0.50 -12.25 6.33
N ALA A 184 0.83 -12.25 6.35
CA ALA A 184 1.65 -11.09 6.02
C ALA A 184 2.19 -11.12 4.57
N THR A 185 1.92 -12.17 3.79
CA THR A 185 2.41 -12.29 2.41
C THR A 185 1.57 -11.43 1.49
N LEU A 186 2.21 -10.47 0.81
CA LEU A 186 1.57 -9.62 -0.17
C LEU A 186 1.64 -10.20 -1.58
N GLY A 187 0.73 -9.77 -2.44
CA GLY A 187 0.74 -10.12 -3.87
C GLY A 187 0.28 -11.54 -4.20
N VAL A 188 -0.21 -12.29 -3.20
CA VAL A 188 -0.92 -13.56 -3.39
C VAL A 188 -2.44 -13.31 -3.34
N THR A 189 -3.23 -14.14 -4.02
CA THR A 189 -4.67 -13.92 -4.21
C THR A 189 -5.46 -13.75 -2.90
N ASP A 190 -5.01 -14.42 -1.84
CA ASP A 190 -5.62 -14.39 -0.49
C ASP A 190 -4.72 -13.66 0.52
N GLY A 191 -3.76 -12.87 0.03
CA GLY A 191 -2.81 -12.12 0.83
C GLY A 191 -3.39 -10.82 1.34
N ALA A 192 -2.71 -10.22 2.31
CA ALA A 192 -3.05 -8.88 2.76
C ALA A 192 -2.89 -7.84 1.63
N ASN A 193 -3.68 -6.77 1.68
CA ASN A 193 -3.54 -5.61 0.80
C ASN A 193 -2.51 -4.58 1.29
N ALA A 194 -2.21 -4.56 2.59
CA ALA A 194 -1.17 -3.71 3.17
C ALA A 194 -0.66 -4.29 4.50
N VAL A 195 0.66 -4.28 4.72
CA VAL A 195 1.27 -4.86 5.92
C VAL A 195 2.37 -3.96 6.46
N VAL A 196 2.37 -3.78 7.78
CA VAL A 196 3.51 -3.25 8.52
C VAL A 196 4.13 -4.41 9.29
N ALA A 197 5.31 -4.90 8.87
CA ALA A 197 6.06 -5.87 9.65
C ALA A 197 7.28 -5.19 10.23
N GLY A 198 7.24 -4.90 11.53
CA GLY A 198 8.36 -4.24 12.22
C GLY A 198 9.66 -5.02 12.04
N LEU A 199 9.55 -6.35 11.96
CA LEU A 199 10.62 -7.29 11.65
C LEU A 199 10.10 -8.28 10.61
N TRP A 200 10.65 -8.24 9.40
CA TRP A 200 10.24 -9.12 8.31
C TRP A 200 10.97 -10.47 8.42
N ASP A 201 10.54 -11.29 9.38
CA ASP A 201 11.14 -12.59 9.65
C ASP A 201 10.10 -13.62 10.09
N ASN A 202 10.50 -14.87 10.15
CA ASN A 202 9.67 -15.94 10.68
C ASN A 202 9.69 -15.86 12.22
N LEU A 203 8.86 -14.99 12.78
CA LEU A 203 8.70 -14.84 14.22
C LEU A 203 7.67 -15.84 14.77
N VAL A 204 7.94 -16.35 15.95
CA VAL A 204 7.03 -17.23 16.70
C VAL A 204 6.73 -16.66 18.07
N CYS A 205 5.45 -16.68 18.43
CA CYS A 205 4.98 -16.39 19.78
C CYS A 205 4.79 -17.71 20.55
N SER A 206 5.82 -18.17 21.27
CA SER A 206 5.69 -19.35 22.13
C SER A 206 5.20 -19.00 23.55
N PHE A 207 5.71 -17.91 24.11
CA PHE A 207 5.39 -17.38 25.44
C PHE A 207 5.40 -15.85 25.40
N CYS A 208 4.96 -15.29 24.27
CA CYS A 208 4.99 -13.86 24.05
C CYS A 208 3.78 -13.18 24.68
N GLU A 209 3.89 -11.88 24.92
CA GLU A 209 2.76 -11.02 25.23
C GLU A 209 2.64 -9.96 24.13
N ILE A 210 1.42 -9.73 23.65
CA ILE A 210 1.15 -8.69 22.66
C ILE A 210 0.20 -7.70 23.29
N THR A 211 0.67 -6.47 23.48
CA THR A 211 -0.08 -5.40 24.11
C THR A 211 -0.27 -4.25 23.13
N THR A 212 -1.37 -3.53 23.28
CA THR A 212 -1.60 -2.30 22.52
C THR A 212 -1.83 -1.14 23.46
N LYS A 213 -1.48 0.05 22.98
CA LYS A 213 -1.65 1.28 23.73
C LYS A 213 -2.20 2.36 22.83
N GLU A 214 -3.38 2.87 23.21
CA GLU A 214 -4.10 3.90 22.49
C GLU A 214 -5.05 4.73 23.39
N PRO A 215 -5.34 5.98 22.99
CA PRO A 215 -4.54 6.82 22.12
C PRO A 215 -3.34 7.38 22.90
N LEU A 216 -2.17 7.37 22.29
CA LEU A 216 -1.04 8.18 22.73
C LEU A 216 -1.06 9.52 21.99
N THR A 217 -0.54 10.57 22.62
CA THR A 217 -0.14 11.79 21.92
C THR A 217 1.37 11.75 21.79
N GLY A 218 1.87 11.74 20.55
CA GLY A 218 3.29 11.86 20.26
C GLY A 218 3.87 13.16 20.82
N GLY A 219 5.19 13.24 20.96
CA GLY A 219 5.87 14.44 21.48
C GLY A 219 5.64 15.70 20.63
N ASP A 220 5.18 15.51 19.39
CA ASP A 220 4.82 16.53 18.41
C ASP A 220 3.30 16.82 18.35
N GLY A 221 2.50 16.23 19.24
CA GLY A 221 1.05 16.40 19.26
C GLY A 221 0.28 15.48 18.31
N VAL A 222 0.95 14.63 17.54
CA VAL A 222 0.31 13.71 16.58
C VAL A 222 -0.25 12.49 17.31
N GLY A 223 -1.45 12.02 16.95
CA GLY A 223 -2.03 10.80 17.52
C GLY A 223 -1.16 9.58 17.22
N VAL A 224 -0.97 8.70 18.21
CA VAL A 224 -0.16 7.49 18.07
C VAL A 224 -0.90 6.28 18.62
N THR A 225 -0.81 5.19 17.87
CA THR A 225 -1.12 3.82 18.28
C THR A 225 0.18 3.06 18.40
N ALA A 226 0.37 2.30 19.47
CA ALA A 226 1.52 1.42 19.56
C ALA A 226 1.12 -0.02 19.88
N VAL A 227 1.77 -0.95 19.19
CA VAL A 227 1.66 -2.39 19.39
C VAL A 227 3.01 -2.89 19.88
N ARG A 228 3.03 -3.54 21.03
CA ARG A 228 4.24 -4.09 21.64
C ARG A 228 4.19 -5.60 21.62
N TYR A 229 5.28 -6.21 21.17
CA TYR A 229 5.51 -7.64 21.14
C TYR A 229 6.62 -7.95 22.14
N GLU A 230 6.30 -8.64 23.23
CA GLU A 230 7.22 -8.99 24.30
C GLU A 230 7.54 -10.47 24.28
N ASN A 231 8.81 -10.83 24.49
CA ASN A 231 9.25 -12.22 24.57
C ASN A 231 8.88 -13.07 23.31
N MET A 232 8.96 -12.43 22.14
CA MET A 232 8.93 -13.13 20.85
C MET A 232 10.21 -13.94 20.65
N SER A 233 10.21 -14.84 19.68
CA SER A 233 11.43 -15.53 19.25
C SER A 233 11.48 -15.69 17.74
N PHE A 234 12.67 -15.77 17.17
CA PHE A 234 12.82 -16.21 15.78
C PHE A 234 12.53 -17.70 15.66
N TYR A 235 11.98 -18.13 14.54
CA TYR A 235 11.74 -19.53 14.26
C TYR A 235 13.05 -20.30 14.20
N LYS A 236 13.12 -21.39 14.97
CA LYS A 236 14.22 -22.34 14.97
C LYS A 236 13.66 -23.75 14.88
N SER A 237 13.77 -24.36 13.71
CA SER A 237 13.27 -25.71 13.47
C SER A 237 13.90 -26.71 14.45
N GLY A 238 13.07 -27.54 15.08
CA GLY A 238 13.53 -28.58 16.02
C GLY A 238 13.78 -28.10 17.45
N ALA A 239 13.66 -26.80 17.73
CA ALA A 239 13.61 -26.29 19.09
C ALA A 239 12.23 -26.52 19.73
N VAL A 240 12.14 -26.46 21.06
CA VAL A 240 10.85 -26.53 21.77
C VAL A 240 9.95 -25.38 21.26
N ASN A 241 8.73 -25.72 20.82
CA ASN A 241 7.78 -24.79 20.17
C ASN A 241 8.31 -24.07 18.91
N ASN A 242 9.44 -24.56 18.36
CA ASN A 242 10.23 -23.91 17.32
C ASN A 242 10.69 -22.48 17.66
N ALA A 243 10.87 -22.16 18.93
CA ALA A 243 11.41 -20.88 19.39
C ALA A 243 12.94 -20.90 19.41
N GLY A 244 13.55 -19.87 18.83
CA GLY A 244 15.00 -19.64 18.85
C GLY A 244 15.52 -19.26 20.24
N ASP A 245 16.85 -19.14 20.34
CA ASP A 245 17.50 -18.83 21.60
C ASP A 245 17.44 -17.32 21.86
N GLY A 246 16.81 -16.93 22.97
CA GLY A 246 16.78 -15.55 23.48
C GLY A 246 15.49 -14.78 23.13
N PRO A 247 15.04 -13.89 24.04
CA PRO A 247 13.84 -13.11 23.83
C PRO A 247 14.06 -11.98 22.82
N LEU A 248 13.04 -11.70 22.04
CA LEU A 248 12.92 -10.54 21.18
C LEU A 248 11.74 -9.69 21.68
N THR A 249 12.00 -8.42 21.98
CA THR A 249 10.95 -7.48 22.37
C THR A 249 11.07 -6.23 21.53
N PHE A 250 9.97 -5.85 20.88
CA PHE A 250 9.92 -4.68 20.03
C PHE A 250 8.52 -4.06 20.02
N GLU A 251 8.45 -2.81 19.57
CA GLU A 251 7.22 -2.06 19.42
C GLU A 251 7.10 -1.54 18.00
N VAL A 252 5.87 -1.50 17.49
CA VAL A 252 5.51 -0.87 16.22
C VAL A 252 4.51 0.24 16.52
N TRP A 253 4.87 1.46 16.18
CA TRP A 253 4.09 2.67 16.43
C TRP A 253 3.55 3.19 15.11
N LEU A 254 2.24 3.33 15.03
CA LEU A 254 1.52 3.92 13.91
C LEU A 254 1.14 5.35 14.30
N TYR A 255 1.61 6.34 13.55
CA TYR A 255 1.25 7.74 13.76
C TYR A 255 0.08 8.12 12.86
N GLN A 256 -0.76 9.04 13.33
CA GLN A 256 -1.93 9.54 12.60
C GLN A 256 -1.60 10.11 11.21
N ASP A 257 -0.38 10.59 11.01
CA ASP A 257 0.10 11.13 9.73
C ASP A 257 0.71 10.08 8.79
N GLY A 258 0.67 8.79 9.16
CA GLY A 258 1.18 7.68 8.36
C GLY A 258 2.63 7.29 8.67
N ARG A 259 3.33 7.99 9.57
CA ARG A 259 4.65 7.54 10.01
C ARG A 259 4.53 6.20 10.74
N VAL A 260 5.51 5.34 10.50
CA VAL A 260 5.70 4.09 11.24
C VAL A 260 7.05 4.15 11.94
N LEU A 261 7.08 3.84 13.23
CA LEU A 261 8.31 3.71 14.00
C LEU A 261 8.41 2.30 14.59
N VAL A 262 9.59 1.68 14.48
CA VAL A 262 9.87 0.38 15.08
C VAL A 262 10.93 0.57 16.16
N ASN A 263 10.60 0.20 17.40
CA ASN A 263 11.52 0.29 18.53
C ASN A 263 11.91 -1.12 18.99
N VAL A 264 13.17 -1.50 18.80
CA VAL A 264 13.67 -2.79 19.30
C VAL A 264 14.24 -2.58 20.71
N LEU A 265 13.60 -3.20 21.71
CA LEU A 265 13.93 -3.03 23.13
C LEU A 265 14.85 -4.14 23.64
N VAL A 266 14.57 -5.38 23.25
CA VAL A 266 15.39 -6.55 23.58
C VAL A 266 15.64 -7.29 22.28
N PHE A 267 16.90 -7.54 21.97
CA PHE A 267 17.31 -8.31 20.81
C PHE A 267 18.14 -9.52 21.25
N PRO A 268 17.92 -10.72 20.68
CA PRO A 268 18.63 -11.91 21.12
C PRO A 268 20.15 -11.79 20.96
N ALA A 269 20.89 -11.89 22.07
CA ALA A 269 22.36 -11.77 22.08
C ALA A 269 23.08 -12.92 21.37
N SER A 270 22.46 -14.11 21.31
CA SER A 270 22.95 -15.31 20.63
C SER A 270 22.62 -15.35 19.13
N ALA A 271 21.91 -14.36 18.59
CA ALA A 271 21.64 -14.25 17.16
C ALA A 271 22.88 -13.80 16.36
N ALA A 272 24.08 -14.25 16.75
CA ALA A 272 25.37 -13.93 16.15
C ALA A 272 25.47 -14.32 14.65
N SER A 273 24.48 -15.02 14.09
CA SER A 273 24.37 -15.30 12.65
C SER A 273 23.56 -14.27 11.86
N ARG A 274 22.91 -13.30 12.51
CA ARG A 274 22.09 -12.29 11.82
C ARG A 274 22.80 -10.94 11.85
N SER A 275 23.79 -10.80 10.98
CA SER A 275 24.53 -9.56 10.77
C SER A 275 23.68 -8.44 10.14
N SER A 276 22.45 -8.74 9.72
CA SER A 276 21.50 -7.78 9.18
C SER A 276 20.07 -8.11 9.63
N LEU A 277 19.40 -7.12 10.20
CA LEU A 277 17.95 -7.11 10.42
C LEU A 277 17.29 -6.51 9.18
N GLN A 278 16.27 -7.18 8.63
CA GLN A 278 15.44 -6.62 7.56
C GLN A 278 14.13 -6.08 8.16
N MET A 279 13.91 -4.79 7.99
CA MET A 279 12.65 -4.12 8.33
C MET A 279 11.97 -3.72 7.01
N GLY A 280 10.66 -3.95 6.90
CA GLY A 280 9.91 -3.73 5.68
C GLY A 280 8.56 -3.08 5.93
N LEU A 281 8.23 -2.10 5.09
CA LEU A 281 6.86 -1.69 4.81
C LEU A 281 6.58 -2.19 3.40
N GLU A 282 5.58 -3.05 3.25
CA GLU A 282 5.18 -3.58 1.94
C GLU A 282 3.66 -3.49 1.74
#